data_AF-A0A1C5UBX9-F1
#
_entry.id   AF-A0A1C5UBX9-F1
#
_cell.length_a   1.000
_cell.length_b   1.000
_cell.length_c   1.000
_cell.angle_alpha   90.00
_cell.angle_beta   90.00
_cell.angle_gamma   90.00
#
_symmetry.space_group_name_H-M   'P 1'
#
loop_
_entity.id
_entity.type
_entity.pdbx_description
1 polymer ?
#
loop_
_entity_poly.entity_id
_entity_poly.type
_entity_poly.pdbx_seq_one_letter_code
_entity_poly.pdbx_strand_id
1 'polypeptide(L)' 'MKKINLRELYPDVYTTDFFIDVTEEVYKIEYYTIANQKQARYNIDKKTKATARSQKCGFF' A
#
# COMPACT_ATOMS: atom_id res chain seq x y z
N MET A 1 -14.67 16.39 -10.55
CA MET A 1 -14.98 15.37 -9.52
C MET A 1 -14.44 14.02 -9.99
N LYS A 2 -13.89 13.23 -9.09
CA LYS A 2 -13.33 11.89 -9.33
C LYS A 2 -14.05 10.91 -8.42
N LYS A 3 -14.42 9.75 -8.96
CA LYS A 3 -15.10 8.70 -8.20
C LYS A 3 -14.07 7.71 -7.65
N ILE A 4 -14.13 7.43 -6.35
CA ILE A 4 -13.24 6.47 -5.68
C ILE A 4 -14.03 5.38 -4.97
N ASN A 5 -13.46 4.19 -4.90
CA ASN A 5 -14.00 3.07 -4.12
C ASN A 5 -13.30 3.00 -2.75
N LEU A 6 -14.04 3.22 -1.66
CA LEU A 6 -13.46 3.19 -0.32
C LEU A 6 -12.99 1.79 0.12
N ARG A 7 -13.53 0.71 -0.46
CA ARG A 7 -13.05 -0.65 -0.20
C ARG A 7 -11.60 -0.85 -0.61
N GLU A 8 -11.18 -0.23 -1.71
CA GLU A 8 -9.81 -0.35 -2.21
C GLU A 8 -8.81 0.42 -1.33
N LEU A 9 -9.27 1.50 -0.70
CA LEU A 9 -8.45 2.37 0.14
C LEU A 9 -8.40 1.87 1.59
N TYR A 10 -9.53 1.44 2.13
CA TYR A 10 -9.69 0.97 3.51
C TYR A 10 -10.47 -0.35 3.55
N PRO A 11 -9.87 -1.45 3.06
CA PRO A 11 -10.53 -2.76 3.02
C PRO A 11 -10.92 -3.30 4.40
N ASP A 12 -10.24 -2.84 5.46
CA ASP A 12 -10.53 -3.23 6.84
C ASP A 12 -11.76 -2.51 7.42
N VAL A 13 -12.17 -1.40 6.81
CA VAL A 13 -13.30 -0.58 7.25
C VAL A 13 -14.52 -0.78 6.36
N TYR A 14 -14.32 -0.85 5.03
CA TYR A 14 -15.38 -1.01 4.05
C TYR A 14 -15.32 -2.40 3.41
N THR A 15 -16.24 -3.28 3.79
CA THR A 15 -16.30 -4.67 3.32
C THR A 15 -16.96 -4.82 1.94
N THR A 16 -17.71 -3.82 1.50
CA THR A 16 -18.42 -3.77 0.21
C THR A 16 -17.99 -2.55 -0.58
N ASP A 17 -18.22 -2.58 -1.90
CA ASP A 17 -17.89 -1.43 -2.76
C ASP A 17 -18.74 -0.22 -2.39
N PHE A 18 -18.07 0.89 -2.06
CA PHE A 18 -18.71 2.13 -1.67
C PHE A 18 -18.04 3.29 -2.41
N PHE A 19 -18.80 3.94 -3.27
CA PHE A 19 -18.27 4.97 -4.15
C PHE A 19 -18.63 6.36 -3.67
N ILE A 20 -17.62 7.23 -3.58
CA ILE A 20 -17.80 8.66 -3.32
C ILE A 20 -17.15 9.50 -4.41
N ASP A 21 -17.75 10.66 -4.66
CA ASP A 21 -17.17 11.68 -5.53
C ASP A 21 -16.32 12.63 -4.69
N VAL A 22 -15.04 12.69 -5.01
CA VAL A 22 -14.04 13.57 -4.38
C VAL A 22 -13.48 14.55 -5.39
N THR A 23 -12.90 15.63 -4.90
CA THR A 23 -12.17 16.59 -5.75
C THR A 23 -10.82 16.00 -6.19
N GLU A 24 -10.23 16.56 -7.24
CA GLU A 24 -8.97 16.07 -7.78
C GLU A 24 -7.80 16.23 -6.80
N GLU A 25 -7.84 17.26 -5.95
CA GLU A 25 -6.85 17.49 -4.91
C GLU A 25 -6.89 16.40 -3.84
N VAL A 26 -8.08 16.06 -3.34
CA VAL A 26 -8.27 14.99 -2.36
C VAL A 26 -7.86 13.63 -2.96
N TYR A 27 -8.24 13.38 -4.22
CA TYR A 27 -7.83 12.16 -4.93
C TYR A 27 -6.30 12.01 -4.99
N LYS A 28 -5.58 13.09 -5.29
CA LYS A 28 -4.11 13.07 -5.37
C LYS A 28 -3.48 12.74 -4.02
N ILE A 29 -3.94 13.37 -2.93
CA ILE A 29 -3.39 13.15 -1.59
C ILE A 29 -3.53 11.67 -1.17
N GLU A 30 -4.72 11.09 -1.32
CA GLU A 30 -4.97 9.68 -0.98
C GLU A 30 -4.16 8.73 -1.86
N TYR A 31 -4.05 9.01 -3.16
CA TYR A 31 -3.32 8.14 -4.07
C TYR A 31 -1.81 8.12 -3.79
N TYR A 32 -1.20 9.29 -3.53
CA TYR A 32 0.23 9.37 -3.23
C TYR A 32 0.58 8.72 -1.88
N THR A 33 -0.26 8.88 -0.85
CA THR A 33 -0.01 8.26 0.46
C THR A 33 -0.03 6.74 0.36
N ILE A 34 -1.01 6.16 -0.34
CA ILE A 34 -1.11 4.70 -0.54
C ILE A 34 0.04 4.17 -1.40
N ALA A 35 0.40 4.87 -2.47
CA ALA A 35 1.54 4.47 -3.32
C ALA A 35 2.85 4.44 -2.52
N ASN A 36 3.08 5.46 -1.69
CA ASN A 36 4.26 5.54 -0.83
C ASN A 36 4.26 4.42 0.23
N GLN A 37 3.12 4.12 0.86
CA GLN A 37 3.00 3.00 1.81
C GLN A 37 3.26 1.64 1.14
N LYS A 38 2.71 1.40 -0.06
CA LYS A 38 2.97 0.18 -0.84
C LYS A 38 4.45 0.03 -1.18
N GLN A 39 5.11 1.12 -1.58
CA GLN A 39 6.54 1.12 -1.88
C GLN A 39 7.39 0.86 -0.62
N ALA A 40 7.01 1.43 0.52
CA ALA A 40 7.68 1.20 1.80
C ALA A 40 7.59 -0.28 2.21
N ARG A 41 6.41 -0.89 2.09
CA ARG A 41 6.22 -2.34 2.32
C ARG A 41 7.09 -3.18 1.39
N TYR A 42 7.08 -2.91 0.09
CA TYR A 42 7.94 -3.60 -0.88
C TYR A 42 9.43 -3.53 -0.50
N ASN A 43 9.89 -2.35 -0.08
CA ASN A 43 11.28 -2.14 0.34
C ASN A 43 11.63 -2.93 1.61
N ILE A 44 10.70 -3.05 2.57
CA ILE A 44 10.87 -3.88 3.77
C ILE A 44 10.94 -5.36 3.40
N ASP A 45 10.00 -5.86 2.61
CA ASP A 45 9.96 -7.26 2.12
C ASP A 45 11.24 -7.65 1.36
N LYS A 46 11.80 -6.72 0.56
CA LYS A 46 13.05 -6.96 -0.15
C LYS A 46 14.24 -7.07 0.82
N LYS A 47 14.30 -6.21 1.84
CA LYS A 47 15.35 -6.24 2.86
C LYS A 47 15.26 -7.51 3.72
N THR A 48 14.08 -7.89 4.19
CA THR A 48 13.89 -9.10 5.00
C THR A 48 14.28 -10.37 4.25
N LYS A 49 13.93 -10.47 2.95
CA LYS A 49 14.37 -11.60 2.09
C LYS A 49 15.89 -11.63 1.88
N ALA A 50 16.53 -10.48 1.72
CA ALA A 50 17.98 -10.39 1.59
C ALA A 50 18.70 -10.80 2.89
N THR A 51 18.21 -10.34 4.05
CA THR A 51 18.76 -10.69 5.37
C THR A 51 18.58 -12.18 5.67
N ALA A 52 17.42 -12.76 5.38
CA ALA A 52 17.16 -14.19 5.58
C ALA A 52 18.09 -15.08 4.72
N ARG A 53 18.40 -14.65 3.49
CA ARG A 53 19.35 -15.36 2.61
C ARG A 53 20.78 -15.27 3.15
N SER A 54 21.21 -14.11 3.63
CA SER A 54 22.56 -13.93 4.20
C SER A 54 22.78 -14.76 5.46
N GLN A 55 21.77 -14.85 6.34
CA GLN A 55 21.85 -15.67 7.56
C GLN A 55 21.92 -17.17 7.24
N LYS A 56 21.22 -17.62 6.19
CA LYS A 56 21.24 -19.04 5.76
C LYS A 56 22.58 -19.47 5.14
N CYS A 57 23.33 -18.55 4.53
CA CYS A 57 24.64 -18.84 3.90
C CYS A 57 25.84 -18.71 4.86
N GLY A 58 25.66 -18.11 6.05
CA GLY A 58 26.73 -17.95 7.05
C GLY A 58 26.82 -19.06 8.11
N PHE A 59 26.06 -20.15 7.95
CA PHE A 59 26.03 -21.31 8.84
C PHE A 59 26.81 -22.51 8.26
N PHE A 60 28.05 -22.26 7.81
CA PHE A 60 29.02 -23.30 7.43
C PHE A 60 30.37 -23.00 8.08
#